data_AF-A0A3D9UHA0-F1
#
_entry.id   AF-A0A3D9UHA0-F1
#
_cell.length_a   1.000
_cell.length_b   1.000
_cell.length_c   1.000
_cell.angle_alpha   90.00
_cell.angle_beta   90.00
_cell.angle_gamma   90.00
#
_symmetry.space_group_name_H-M   'P 1'
#
loop_
_entity.id
_entity.type
_entity.pdbx_description
1 polymer ?
#
loop_
_entity_poly.entity_id
_entity_poly.type
_entity_poly.pdbx_seq_one_letter_code
_entity_poly.pdbx_strand_id
1 'polypeptide(L)' 'MKDDLYTERATETFSLRLPKRVKEHVESKAREEGLSINSTIIQRLVWSINDEKKRLAQ' A
#
# COMPACT_ATOMS: atom_id res chain seq x y z
N MET A 1 16.42 8.67 -2.70
CA MET A 1 15.55 8.87 -1.53
C MET A 1 15.24 7.50 -0.99
N LYS A 2 15.60 7.21 0.27
CA LYS A 2 15.00 6.07 0.97
C LYS A 2 13.50 6.36 1.03
N ASP A 3 12.65 5.35 0.83
CA ASP A 3 11.20 5.48 0.99
C ASP A 3 10.90 5.80 2.46
N ASP A 4 10.96 7.09 2.82
CA ASP A 4 10.82 7.55 4.21
C ASP A 4 9.48 7.04 4.79
N LEU A 5 8.42 7.00 3.97
CA LEU A 5 7.11 6.46 4.31
C LEU A 5 7.10 4.97 4.69
N TYR A 6 7.97 4.15 4.09
CA TYR A 6 8.02 2.71 4.41
C TYR A 6 8.84 2.43 5.67
N THR A 7 9.73 3.36 6.05
CA THR A 7 10.68 3.18 7.16
C THR A 7 10.23 3.81 8.49
N GLU A 8 9.08 4.48 8.52
CA GLU A 8 8.53 5.04 9.75
C GLU A 8 8.15 3.94 10.75
N ARG A 9 8.59 4.10 12.00
CA ARG A 9 8.39 3.12 13.08
C ARG A 9 7.09 3.29 13.87
N ALA A 10 6.42 4.44 13.72
CA ALA A 10 5.16 4.69 14.37
C ALA A 10 4.03 3.99 13.59
N THR A 11 3.34 3.06 14.22
CA THR A 11 2.23 2.33 13.60
C THR A 11 0.90 2.86 14.14
N GLU A 12 0.04 3.33 13.24
CA GLU A 12 -1.35 3.68 13.56
C GLU A 12 -2.32 2.73 12.87
N THR A 13 -3.48 2.48 13.52
CA THR A 13 -4.53 1.63 12.96
C THR A 13 -5.36 2.41 11.95
N PHE A 14 -5.39 1.96 10.70
CA PHE A 14 -6.23 2.54 9.66
C PHE A 14 -7.41 1.62 9.31
N SER A 15 -8.61 1.98 9.77
CA SER A 15 -9.82 1.17 9.54
C SER A 15 -10.47 1.49 8.19
N LEU A 16 -10.58 0.49 7.32
CA LEU A 16 -11.04 0.64 5.95
C LEU A 16 -12.43 0.03 5.73
N ARG A 17 -13.33 0.80 5.10
CA ARG A 17 -14.55 0.27 4.48
C ARG A 17 -14.28 0.10 2.99
N LEU A 18 -14.28 -1.16 2.52
CA LEU A 18 -13.92 -1.51 1.15
C LEU A 18 -15.05 -2.28 0.48
N PRO A 19 -15.30 -2.06 -0.83
CA PRO A 19 -16.12 -2.96 -1.62
C PRO A 19 -15.55 -4.39 -1.57
N LYS A 20 -16.43 -5.40 -1.56
CA LYS A 20 -16.05 -6.82 -1.47
C LYS A 20 -14.99 -7.22 -2.51
N ARG A 21 -15.19 -6.79 -3.77
CA ARG A 21 -14.25 -7.08 -4.87
C ARG A 21 -12.86 -6.50 -4.65
N VAL A 22 -12.76 -5.33 -4.02
CA VAL A 22 -11.47 -4.70 -3.71
C VAL A 22 -10.74 -5.53 -2.66
N LYS A 23 -11.46 -5.95 -1.61
CA LYS A 23 -10.90 -6.84 -0.58
C LYS A 23 -10.38 -8.14 -1.19
N GLU A 24 -11.19 -8.82 -1.99
CA GLU A 24 -10.82 -10.08 -2.65
C GLU A 24 -9.57 -9.92 -3.54
N HIS A 25 -9.48 -8.81 -4.27
CA HIS A 25 -8.33 -8.53 -5.13
C HIS A 25 -7.04 -8.32 -4.32
N VAL A 26 -7.11 -7.55 -3.22
CA VAL A 26 -5.96 -7.33 -2.34
C VAL A 26 -5.53 -8.64 -1.68
N GLU A 27 -6.48 -9.47 -1.24
CA GLU A 27 -6.19 -10.79 -0.66
C GLU A 27 -5.53 -11.75 -1.66
N SER A 28 -5.97 -11.76 -2.93
CA SER A 28 -5.32 -12.54 -4.00
C SER A 28 -3.89 -12.06 -4.21
N LYS A 29 -3.67 -10.74 -4.31
CA LYS A 29 -2.33 -10.17 -4.51
C LYS A 29 -1.39 -10.45 -3.36
N ALA A 30 -1.86 -10.32 -2.12
CA ALA A 30 -1.07 -10.66 -0.94
C ALA A 30 -0.62 -12.13 -0.97
N ARG A 31 -1.52 -13.04 -1.36
CA ARG A 31 -1.20 -14.48 -1.50
C ARG A 31 -0.20 -14.75 -2.61
N GLU A 32 -0.38 -14.12 -3.78
CA GLU A 32 0.53 -14.25 -4.93
C GLU A 32 1.95 -13.77 -4.57
N GLU A 33 2.08 -12.70 -3.80
CA GLU A 33 3.37 -12.09 -3.43
C GLU A 33 3.98 -12.68 -2.15
N GLY A 34 3.27 -13.57 -1.45
CA GLY A 34 3.71 -14.13 -0.17
C GLY A 34 3.79 -13.09 0.96
N LEU A 35 3.01 -12.01 0.86
CA LEU A 35 3.01 -10.88 1.79
C LEU A 35 1.78 -10.91 2.70
N SER A 36 1.88 -10.21 3.83
CA SER A 36 0.68 -9.91 4.61
C SER A 36 -0.24 -8.96 3.83
N ILE A 37 -1.54 -9.02 4.08
CA ILE A 37 -2.51 -8.09 3.49
C ILE A 37 -2.11 -6.64 3.81
N ASN A 38 -1.68 -6.37 5.04
CA ASN A 38 -1.28 -5.02 5.45
C ASN A 38 -0.04 -4.52 4.69
N SER A 39 0.98 -5.38 4.56
CA SER A 39 2.18 -5.07 3.77
C SER A 39 1.83 -4.78 2.32
N THR A 40 0.92 -5.57 1.74
CA THR A 40 0.41 -5.37 0.37
C THR A 40 -0.30 -4.02 0.23
N ILE A 41 -1.20 -3.68 1.17
CA ILE A 41 -1.91 -2.39 1.17
C ILE A 41 -0.91 -1.23 1.26
N ILE A 42 0.02 -1.27 2.22
CA ILE A 42 1.03 -0.23 2.42
C ILE A 42 1.88 -0.07 1.16
N GLN A 43 2.37 -1.17 0.58
CA GLN A 43 3.20 -1.13 -0.62
C GLN A 43 2.47 -0.48 -1.80
N ARG A 44 1.19 -0.80 -2.02
CA ARG A 44 0.38 -0.20 -3.08
C ARG A 44 0.11 1.28 -2.83
N LEU A 45 -0.13 1.69 -1.58
CA LEU A 45 -0.28 3.10 -1.20
C LEU A 45 1.00 3.90 -1.45
N VAL A 46 2.14 3.40 -0.98
CA VAL A 46 3.46 4.03 -1.18
C VAL A 46 3.76 4.17 -2.68
N TRP A 47 3.51 3.13 -3.47
CA TRP A 47 3.67 3.19 -4.93
C TRP A 47 2.80 4.26 -5.58
N SER A 48 1.51 4.32 -5.22
CA SER A 48 0.59 5.33 -5.76
C SER A 48 1.05 6.75 -5.45
N ILE A 49 1.44 7.02 -4.19
CA ILE A 49 1.91 8.35 -3.74
C ILE A 49 3.21 8.73 -4.47
N ASN A 50 4.14 7.79 -4.60
CA ASN A 50 5.41 8.05 -5.28
C ASN A 50 5.24 8.25 -6.80
N ASP A 51 4.31 7.53 -7.44
CA ASP A 51 4.00 7.72 -8.85
C ASP A 51 3.37 9.11 -9.11
N GLU A 52 2.46 9.55 -8.24
CA GLU A 52 1.88 10.90 -8.29
C GLU A 52 2.96 11.98 -8.16
N LYS A 53 3.87 11.86 -7.18
CA LYS A 53 5.02 12.78 -7.02
C LYS A 53 5.87 12.85 -8.29
N LYS A 54 6.13 11.71 -8.93
CA LYS A 54 6.91 11.65 -10.19
C LYS A 54 6.20 12.33 -11.35
N ARG A 55 4.86 12.27 -11.41
CA ARG A 55 4.08 12.94 -12.47
C ARG A 55 4.04 14.45 -12.28
N LEU A 56 3.99 14.93 -11.04
CA LEU A 56 3.94 16.37 -10.73
C LEU A 56 5.30 17.07 -10.83
N ALA A 57 6.39 16.31 -10.83
CA ALA A 57 7.75 16.83 -10.98
C ALA A 57 8.23 16.89 -12.45
N GLN A 58 7.39 16.47 -13.41
CA GLN A 58 7.63 16.54 -14.86
C GLN A 58 6.91 17.75 -15.46
#